data_AF-A0AB36EPU5-F1
#
_entry.id   AF-A0AB36EPU5-F1
#
_cell.length_a   1.000
_cell.length_b   1.000
_cell.length_c   1.000
_cell.angle_alpha   90.00
_cell.angle_beta   90.00
_cell.angle_gamma   90.00
#
_symmetry.space_group_name_H-M   'P 1'
#
loop_
_entity.id
_entity.type
_entity.pdbx_description
1 polymer ?
#
loop_
_entity_poly.entity_id
_entity_poly.type
_entity_poly.pdbx_seq_one_letter_code
_entity_poly.pdbx_strand_id
1 'polypeptide(L)'
;VTAKLRASKSVLKVGTLMPKLPSVQYNDSRLLPQTFKGGHLNALEIDGLSLDAGRLTQVNQRDSSDYEDMTITSGGARGITFRSGTTSDAFTFGGATYKWNDNLTTGYNYGNLDDFYKQHIFTLVHMLPLGDKQSLKSDIRYARSTDEGTSNVDNKAFGAMFTYALGGHAFGLGYQSMSGDTGYAYINGTDPYLVNYVQIGDFANKDEKSWQARYDFNFASVGIPG
;
A
#
# COMPACT_ATOMS: atom_id res chain seq x y z
N VAL A 1 8.55 -2.56 21.73
CA VAL A 1 10.00 -2.92 21.54
C VAL A 1 10.08 -3.93 20.40
N THR A 2 11.17 -3.90 19.62
CA THR A 2 11.34 -4.77 18.43
C THR A 2 12.71 -5.43 18.46
N ALA A 3 12.74 -6.75 18.57
CA ALA A 3 13.95 -7.54 18.41
C ALA A 3 14.31 -7.66 16.92
N LYS A 4 15.60 -7.69 16.61
CA LYS A 4 16.11 -7.79 15.24
C LYS A 4 17.21 -8.84 15.17
N LEU A 5 17.17 -9.67 14.15
CA LEU A 5 18.22 -10.61 13.79
C LEU A 5 18.60 -10.39 12.32
N ARG A 6 19.90 -10.28 12.05
CA ARG A 6 20.44 -10.14 10.69
C ARG A 6 21.32 -11.34 10.38
N ALA A 7 21.11 -11.93 9.21
CA ALA A 7 21.98 -12.92 8.61
C ALA A 7 22.20 -12.54 7.15
N SER A 8 23.45 -12.35 6.74
CA SER A 8 23.79 -11.81 5.40
C SER A 8 23.06 -10.47 5.14
N LYS A 9 22.38 -10.34 3.99
CA LYS A 9 21.59 -9.17 3.58
C LYS A 9 20.13 -9.26 4.05
N SER A 10 19.77 -10.29 4.82
CA SER A 10 18.42 -10.54 5.32
C SER A 10 18.25 -10.10 6.78
N VAL A 11 17.08 -9.54 7.10
CA VAL A 11 16.73 -9.05 8.44
C VAL A 11 15.36 -9.57 8.85
N LEU A 12 15.31 -10.27 9.98
CA LEU A 12 14.08 -10.62 10.70
C LEU A 12 13.84 -9.59 11.81
N LYS A 13 12.61 -9.07 11.87
CA LYS A 13 12.13 -8.19 12.95
C LYS A 13 10.95 -8.88 13.65
N VAL A 14 10.94 -8.88 14.98
CA VAL A 14 9.85 -9.43 15.80
C VAL A 14 9.49 -8.44 16.91
N GLY A 15 8.21 -8.11 17.07
CA GLY A 15 7.72 -7.12 18.03
C GLY A 15 6.94 -6.01 17.34
N THR A 16 7.20 -4.75 17.70
CA THR A 16 6.54 -3.58 17.08
C THR A 16 7.03 -3.34 15.65
N LEU A 17 6.13 -3.19 14.69
CA LEU A 17 6.40 -3.04 13.26
C LEU A 17 5.64 -1.84 12.69
N MET A 18 6.22 -1.24 11.65
CA MET A 18 5.61 -0.19 10.81
C MET A 18 5.82 -0.60 9.35
N PRO A 19 5.03 -1.57 8.84
CA PRO A 19 5.22 -2.13 7.52
C PRO A 19 4.85 -1.11 6.44
N LYS A 20 5.62 -1.07 5.35
CA LYS A 20 5.40 -0.22 4.19
C LYS A 20 5.44 -1.07 2.91
N LEU A 21 4.43 -1.92 2.77
CA LEU A 21 4.25 -2.86 1.68
C LEU A 21 2.93 -2.55 0.95
N PRO A 22 2.80 -2.87 -0.34
CA PRO A 22 1.52 -2.68 -1.05
C PRO A 22 0.31 -3.33 -0.36
N SER A 23 0.47 -4.48 0.30
CA SER A 23 -0.62 -5.16 1.01
C SER A 23 -0.91 -4.60 2.40
N VAL A 24 0.00 -3.80 2.98
CA VAL A 24 -0.17 -3.14 4.28
C VAL A 24 0.79 -1.95 4.42
N GLN A 25 0.22 -0.75 4.56
CA GLN A 25 0.98 0.47 4.85
C GLN A 25 0.49 1.10 6.14
N TYR A 26 1.36 1.16 7.15
CA TYR A 26 1.04 1.90 8.37
C TYR A 26 0.73 3.37 8.06
N ASN A 27 -0.24 3.95 8.77
CA ASN A 27 -0.53 5.38 8.69
C ASN A 27 0.35 6.19 9.66
N ASP A 28 0.90 7.31 9.19
CA ASP A 28 1.70 8.26 10.00
C ASP A 28 1.27 9.72 9.76
N SER A 29 -0.03 9.92 9.57
CA SER A 29 -0.59 11.24 9.19
C SER A 29 -1.16 12.04 10.38
N ARG A 30 -0.89 11.60 11.61
CA ARG A 30 -1.43 12.16 12.85
C ARG A 30 -0.30 12.36 13.88
N LEU A 31 -0.65 12.43 15.17
CA LEU A 31 0.29 12.72 16.25
C LEU A 31 1.28 11.56 16.50
N LEU A 32 0.79 10.33 16.42
CA LEU A 32 1.58 9.11 16.60
C LEU A 32 1.37 8.18 15.39
N PRO A 33 2.38 7.37 15.03
CA PRO A 33 2.23 6.39 13.97
C PRO A 33 1.29 5.27 14.40
N GLN A 34 0.50 4.75 13.45
CA GLN A 34 -0.09 3.43 13.58
C GLN A 34 1.04 2.39 13.62
N THR A 35 0.96 1.43 14.55
CA THR A 35 1.94 0.35 14.63
C THR A 35 1.28 -1.02 14.70
N PHE A 36 2.05 -2.05 14.40
CA PHE A 36 1.58 -3.44 14.44
C PHE A 36 2.47 -4.27 15.36
N LYS A 37 1.92 -5.33 15.96
CA LYS A 37 2.72 -6.43 16.51
C LYS A 37 2.84 -7.52 15.46
N GLY A 38 4.01 -8.14 15.36
CA GLY A 38 4.18 -9.29 14.48
C GLY A 38 5.63 -9.67 14.23
N GLY A 39 5.81 -10.45 13.17
CA GLY A 39 7.10 -10.81 12.60
C GLY A 39 7.19 -10.39 11.13
N HIS A 40 8.35 -9.86 10.72
CA HIS A 40 8.63 -9.48 9.33
C HIS A 40 10.06 -9.85 8.97
N LEU A 41 10.20 -10.74 8.00
CA LEU A 41 11.44 -11.07 7.32
C LEU A 41 11.53 -10.24 6.03
N ASN A 42 12.63 -9.51 5.87
CA ASN A 42 13.03 -8.90 4.61
C ASN A 42 14.35 -9.54 4.15
N ALA A 43 14.36 -10.09 2.94
CA ALA A 43 15.53 -10.77 2.37
C ALA A 43 15.96 -10.08 1.07
N LEU A 44 17.26 -9.75 1.00
CA LEU A 44 17.90 -9.03 -0.11
C LEU A 44 19.10 -9.83 -0.66
N GLU A 45 19.01 -11.15 -0.65
CA GLU A 45 20.13 -12.04 -1.01
C GLU A 45 20.41 -12.07 -2.52
N ILE A 46 19.38 -11.85 -3.35
CA ILE A 46 19.48 -11.86 -4.80
C ILE A 46 19.50 -10.41 -5.29
N ASP A 47 20.50 -10.06 -6.10
CA ASP A 47 20.65 -8.69 -6.60
C ASP A 47 19.41 -8.26 -7.41
N GLY A 48 18.89 -7.08 -7.09
CA GLY A 48 17.67 -6.52 -7.66
C GLY A 48 16.37 -7.08 -7.08
N LEU A 49 16.39 -8.16 -6.29
CA LEU A 49 15.19 -8.78 -5.70
C LEU A 49 15.08 -8.49 -4.20
N SER A 50 13.96 -7.87 -3.79
CA SER A 50 13.53 -7.81 -2.39
C SER A 50 12.40 -8.79 -2.15
N LEU A 51 12.55 -9.66 -1.16
CA LEU A 51 11.51 -10.57 -0.70
C LEU A 51 11.06 -10.15 0.71
N ASP A 52 9.75 -10.11 0.91
CA ASP A 52 9.13 -9.80 2.18
C ASP A 52 8.18 -10.93 2.56
N ALA A 53 8.19 -11.34 3.83
CA ALA A 53 7.25 -12.31 4.36
C ALA A 53 7.02 -12.06 5.85
N GLY A 54 5.80 -12.26 6.32
CA GLY A 54 5.50 -12.05 7.73
C GLY A 54 4.05 -12.29 8.11
N ARG A 55 3.80 -12.07 9.41
CA ARG A 55 2.46 -12.07 9.99
C ARG A 55 2.36 -10.97 11.03
N LEU A 56 1.32 -10.16 10.92
CA LEU A 56 0.91 -9.20 11.95
C LEU A 56 -0.21 -9.82 12.77
N THR A 57 -0.25 -9.50 14.06
CA THR A 57 -1.21 -10.10 14.99
C THR A 57 -2.10 -9.09 15.70
N GLN A 58 -1.62 -7.87 15.90
CA GLN A 58 -2.41 -6.80 16.52
C GLN A 58 -2.02 -5.46 15.90
N VAL A 59 -2.94 -4.50 15.96
CA VAL A 59 -2.73 -3.11 15.55
C VAL A 59 -2.85 -2.21 16.78
N ASN A 60 -2.05 -1.16 16.80
CA ASN A 60 -2.23 -0.02 17.69
C ASN A 60 -2.48 1.19 16.78
N GLN A 61 -3.68 1.76 16.89
CA GLN A 61 -4.13 2.85 16.04
C GLN A 61 -3.42 4.15 16.43
N ARG A 62 -3.27 5.04 15.44
CA ARG A 62 -2.62 6.36 15.59
C ARG A 62 -3.24 7.30 16.65
N ASP A 63 -4.42 6.96 17.15
CA ASP A 63 -5.21 7.67 18.15
C ASP A 63 -5.42 6.87 19.45
N SER A 64 -4.70 5.75 19.62
CA SER A 64 -4.78 4.87 20.80
C SER A 64 -3.39 4.50 21.32
N SER A 65 -3.33 4.03 22.57
CA SER A 65 -2.15 3.37 23.15
C SER A 65 -2.30 1.85 23.23
N ASP A 66 -3.49 1.32 22.97
CA ASP A 66 -3.81 -0.08 23.17
C ASP A 66 -3.56 -0.87 21.89
N TYR A 67 -3.16 -2.14 22.05
CA TYR A 67 -3.15 -3.08 20.94
C TYR A 67 -4.49 -3.81 20.88
N GLU A 68 -5.12 -3.74 19.72
CA GLU A 68 -6.39 -4.38 19.38
C GLU A 68 -6.21 -5.36 18.21
N ASP A 69 -7.18 -6.26 18.06
CA ASP A 69 -7.26 -7.11 16.87
C ASP A 69 -7.59 -6.28 15.63
N MET A 70 -7.16 -6.76 14.48
CA MET A 70 -7.37 -6.07 13.21
C MET A 70 -8.79 -6.29 12.70
N THR A 71 -9.28 -5.29 11.97
CA THR A 71 -10.52 -5.37 11.19
C THR A 71 -10.25 -4.84 9.78
N ILE A 72 -11.20 -5.05 8.87
CA ILE A 72 -11.18 -4.42 7.54
C ILE A 72 -11.77 -3.01 7.61
N THR A 73 -11.22 -2.06 6.85
CA THR A 73 -11.87 -0.76 6.65
C THR A 73 -13.25 -0.98 6.03
N SER A 74 -14.28 -0.50 6.72
CA SER A 74 -15.67 -0.62 6.29
C SER A 74 -16.39 0.73 6.34
N GLY A 75 -17.62 0.79 5.84
CA GLY A 75 -18.38 2.03 5.70
C GLY A 75 -18.12 2.77 4.38
N GLY A 76 -18.70 3.96 4.25
CA GLY A 76 -18.86 4.64 2.96
C GLY A 76 -19.77 3.83 2.02
N ALA A 77 -19.60 4.02 0.71
CA ALA A 77 -20.29 3.23 -0.32
C ALA A 77 -19.46 2.02 -0.78
N ARG A 78 -18.59 1.48 0.09
CA ARG A 78 -17.74 0.30 -0.23
C ARG A 78 -18.52 -1.00 -0.39
N GLY A 79 -19.70 -1.12 0.21
CA GLY A 79 -20.50 -2.36 0.12
C GLY A 79 -19.87 -3.59 0.78
N ILE A 80 -18.83 -3.42 1.59
CA ILE A 80 -18.22 -4.49 2.39
C ILE A 80 -19.12 -4.77 3.60
N THR A 81 -19.51 -6.03 3.76
CA THR A 81 -20.22 -6.56 4.93
C THR A 81 -19.50 -7.80 5.46
N PHE A 82 -19.63 -8.05 6.75
CA PHE A 82 -19.09 -9.21 7.46
C PHE A 82 -19.91 -9.47 8.72
N ARG A 83 -19.72 -10.62 9.36
CA ARG A 83 -20.43 -10.95 10.60
C ARG A 83 -20.10 -9.93 11.70
N SER A 84 -21.12 -9.44 12.39
CA SER A 84 -20.94 -8.49 13.50
C SER A 84 -19.99 -9.06 14.57
N GLY A 85 -19.02 -8.25 14.99
CA GLY A 85 -18.02 -8.65 15.98
C GLY A 85 -16.85 -9.46 15.43
N THR A 86 -16.77 -9.73 14.12
CA THR A 86 -15.57 -10.32 13.53
C THR A 86 -14.38 -9.38 13.71
N THR A 87 -13.29 -9.93 14.25
CA THR A 87 -11.94 -9.35 14.32
C THR A 87 -10.94 -10.42 13.91
N SER A 88 -9.70 -10.03 13.63
CA SER A 88 -8.64 -10.96 13.20
C SER A 88 -7.32 -10.63 13.89
N ASP A 89 -6.69 -11.64 14.48
CA ASP A 89 -5.34 -11.58 15.04
C ASP A 89 -4.28 -12.09 14.04
N ALA A 90 -4.62 -12.03 12.74
CA ALA A 90 -3.98 -12.84 11.73
C ALA A 90 -3.94 -12.14 10.37
N PHE A 91 -2.93 -11.29 10.17
CA PHE A 91 -2.62 -10.76 8.85
C PHE A 91 -1.34 -11.35 8.31
N THR A 92 -1.43 -12.33 7.41
CA THR A 92 -0.28 -12.97 6.78
C THR A 92 0.04 -12.29 5.45
N PHE A 93 1.30 -11.94 5.21
CA PHE A 93 1.71 -11.28 3.97
C PHE A 93 2.99 -11.87 3.39
N GLY A 94 3.14 -11.72 2.09
CA GLY A 94 4.33 -12.09 1.36
C GLY A 94 4.44 -11.28 0.07
N GLY A 95 5.65 -10.96 -0.37
CA GLY A 95 5.82 -10.16 -1.57
C GLY A 95 7.23 -10.25 -2.16
N ALA A 96 7.32 -9.89 -3.43
CA ALA A 96 8.54 -9.80 -4.18
C ALA A 96 8.54 -8.50 -4.97
N THR A 97 9.62 -7.74 -4.90
CA THR A 97 9.87 -6.57 -5.75
C THR A 97 11.17 -6.77 -6.49
N TYR A 98 11.14 -6.64 -7.81
CA TYR A 98 12.31 -6.83 -8.67
C TYR A 98 12.63 -5.56 -9.46
N LYS A 99 13.86 -5.08 -9.28
CA LYS A 99 14.45 -4.00 -10.06
C LYS A 99 15.13 -4.60 -11.28
N TRP A 100 14.46 -4.55 -12.43
CA TRP A 100 14.97 -5.09 -13.70
C TRP A 100 16.16 -4.29 -14.23
N ASN A 101 16.12 -2.97 -14.02
CA ASN A 101 17.20 -2.02 -14.33
C ASN A 101 16.94 -0.72 -13.54
N ASP A 102 17.71 0.34 -13.80
CA ASP A 102 17.55 1.63 -13.09
C ASP A 102 16.21 2.33 -13.30
N ASN A 103 15.47 1.94 -14.35
CA ASN A 103 14.25 2.59 -14.80
C ASN A 103 12.99 1.74 -14.59
N LEU A 104 13.09 0.42 -14.44
CA LEU A 104 11.94 -0.48 -14.37
C LEU A 104 11.97 -1.34 -13.10
N THR A 105 10.91 -1.22 -12.31
CA THR A 105 10.65 -2.06 -11.14
C THR A 105 9.27 -2.67 -11.23
N THR A 106 9.15 -3.97 -10.97
CA THR A 106 7.85 -4.64 -10.84
C THR A 106 7.73 -5.30 -9.47
N GLY A 107 6.51 -5.49 -9.01
CA GLY A 107 6.25 -6.13 -7.73
C GLY A 107 4.99 -6.98 -7.74
N TYR A 108 5.00 -7.99 -6.88
CA TYR A 108 3.85 -8.81 -6.53
C TYR A 108 3.77 -8.86 -5.01
N ASN A 109 2.58 -8.62 -4.45
CA ASN A 109 2.32 -8.72 -3.02
C ASN A 109 1.04 -9.51 -2.78
N TYR A 110 1.07 -10.32 -1.74
CA TYR A 110 -0.05 -11.06 -1.18
C TYR A 110 -0.29 -10.57 0.25
N GLY A 111 -1.56 -10.45 0.61
CA GLY A 111 -2.00 -10.24 1.99
C GLY A 111 -3.25 -11.09 2.26
N ASN A 112 -3.31 -11.71 3.42
CA ASN A 112 -4.51 -12.37 3.94
C ASN A 112 -4.82 -11.82 5.32
N LEU A 113 -6.00 -11.24 5.49
CA LEU A 113 -6.58 -10.97 6.81
C LEU A 113 -7.60 -12.08 7.08
N ASP A 114 -7.25 -13.04 7.95
CA ASP A 114 -8.09 -14.22 8.21
C ASP A 114 -9.51 -13.75 8.62
N ASP A 115 -10.53 -14.49 8.19
CA ASP A 115 -11.98 -14.18 8.32
C ASP A 115 -12.51 -12.93 7.59
N PHE A 116 -11.63 -12.24 6.83
CA PHE A 116 -12.01 -11.10 6.01
C PHE A 116 -11.67 -11.29 4.53
N TYR A 117 -10.39 -11.28 4.14
CA TYR A 117 -10.04 -11.20 2.72
C TYR A 117 -8.65 -11.73 2.38
N LYS A 118 -8.53 -12.25 1.16
CA LYS A 118 -7.24 -12.45 0.47
C LYS A 118 -7.06 -11.38 -0.59
N GLN A 119 -5.85 -10.87 -0.76
CA GLN A 119 -5.54 -9.85 -1.75
C GLN A 119 -4.24 -10.13 -2.46
N HIS A 120 -4.28 -10.05 -3.79
CA HIS A 120 -3.13 -10.10 -4.68
C HIS A 120 -2.93 -8.72 -5.31
N ILE A 121 -1.72 -8.18 -5.27
CA ILE A 121 -1.39 -6.86 -5.80
C ILE A 121 -0.20 -6.98 -6.74
N PHE A 122 -0.32 -6.40 -7.93
CA PHE A 122 0.72 -6.28 -8.93
C PHE A 122 1.06 -4.81 -9.13
N THR A 123 2.34 -4.49 -9.20
CA THR A 123 2.82 -3.13 -9.38
C THR A 123 3.85 -3.07 -10.49
N LEU A 124 3.82 -2.02 -11.30
CA LEU A 124 4.84 -1.68 -12.27
C LEU A 124 5.15 -0.18 -12.11
N VAL A 125 6.42 0.13 -11.90
CA VAL A 125 6.92 1.51 -11.90
C VAL A 125 8.00 1.61 -12.98
N HIS A 126 7.78 2.50 -13.94
CA HIS A 126 8.72 2.79 -15.01
C HIS A 126 9.08 4.27 -15.01
N MET A 127 10.37 4.60 -15.06
CA MET A 127 10.88 5.95 -15.25
C MET A 127 11.48 6.04 -16.65
N LEU A 128 10.91 6.88 -17.52
CA LEU A 128 11.44 7.15 -18.85
C LEU A 128 12.14 8.51 -18.86
N PRO A 129 13.48 8.56 -18.89
CA PRO A 129 14.20 9.80 -19.15
C PRO A 129 13.88 10.29 -20.57
N LEU A 130 13.51 11.57 -20.71
CA LEU A 130 13.17 12.19 -22.00
C LEU A 130 14.22 13.24 -22.43
N GLY A 131 15.13 13.60 -21.54
CA GLY A 131 16.16 14.61 -21.74
C GLY A 131 16.62 15.19 -20.41
N ASP A 132 17.41 16.25 -20.49
CA ASP A 132 17.93 16.93 -19.30
C ASP A 132 16.80 17.46 -18.42
N LYS A 133 16.78 17.01 -17.16
CA LYS A 133 15.77 17.37 -16.15
C LYS A 133 14.32 17.10 -16.61
N GLN A 134 14.14 16.12 -17.49
CA GLN A 134 12.84 15.77 -18.05
C GLN A 134 12.62 14.27 -18.00
N SER A 135 11.49 13.83 -17.46
CA SER A 135 11.14 12.41 -17.40
C SER A 135 9.64 12.18 -17.36
N LEU A 136 9.23 10.96 -17.72
CA LEU A 136 7.88 10.48 -17.53
C LEU A 136 7.91 9.26 -16.60
N LYS A 137 7.30 9.38 -15.42
CA LYS A 137 7.06 8.25 -14.51
C LYS A 137 5.69 7.64 -14.82
N SER A 138 5.64 6.32 -14.98
CA SER A 138 4.42 5.52 -15.04
C SER A 138 4.35 4.63 -13.80
N ASP A 139 3.31 4.78 -12.97
CA ASP A 139 3.02 3.94 -11.80
C ASP A 139 1.68 3.24 -12.03
N ILE A 140 1.73 1.93 -12.32
CA ILE A 140 0.57 1.11 -12.66
C ILE A 140 0.39 0.06 -11.58
N ARG A 141 -0.83 -0.06 -11.08
CA ARG A 141 -1.20 -0.94 -9.97
C ARG A 141 -2.47 -1.70 -10.32
N TYR A 142 -2.48 -2.98 -9.99
CA TYR A 142 -3.68 -3.80 -10.06
C TYR A 142 -3.78 -4.63 -8.79
N ALA A 143 -4.96 -4.68 -8.19
CA ALA A 143 -5.23 -5.52 -7.04
C ALA A 143 -6.52 -6.32 -7.25
N ARG A 144 -6.50 -7.57 -6.78
CA ARG A 144 -7.65 -8.47 -6.71
C ARG A 144 -7.84 -8.89 -5.27
N SER A 145 -8.99 -8.55 -4.69
CA SER A 145 -9.39 -8.97 -3.35
C SER A 145 -10.57 -9.94 -3.44
N THR A 146 -10.51 -11.05 -2.72
CA THR A 146 -11.59 -12.04 -2.60
C THR A 146 -11.92 -12.28 -1.13
N ASP A 147 -13.10 -12.81 -0.87
CA ASP A 147 -13.58 -13.09 0.47
C ASP A 147 -12.76 -14.21 1.12
N GLU A 148 -12.71 -14.14 2.44
CA GLU A 148 -12.34 -15.24 3.30
C GLU A 148 -13.26 -15.22 4.52
N GLY A 149 -13.71 -16.40 4.96
CA GLY A 149 -14.51 -16.56 6.17
C GLY A 149 -15.86 -15.85 6.10
N THR A 150 -16.00 -14.70 6.75
CA THR A 150 -17.30 -14.09 7.04
C THR A 150 -17.66 -12.88 6.20
N SER A 151 -16.74 -12.38 5.37
CA SER A 151 -16.98 -11.18 4.56
C SER A 151 -17.57 -11.51 3.18
N ASN A 152 -18.02 -10.46 2.47
CA ASN A 152 -18.43 -10.53 1.07
C ASN A 152 -17.42 -9.90 0.10
N VAL A 153 -16.14 -9.74 0.51
CA VAL A 153 -15.16 -9.00 -0.29
C VAL A 153 -15.01 -9.60 -1.68
N ASP A 154 -15.37 -8.83 -2.70
CA ASP A 154 -15.10 -9.13 -4.10
C ASP A 154 -14.76 -7.81 -4.77
N ASN A 155 -13.47 -7.59 -5.03
CA ASN A 155 -13.01 -6.34 -5.62
C ASN A 155 -11.85 -6.56 -6.58
N LYS A 156 -11.86 -5.79 -7.66
CA LYS A 156 -10.72 -5.52 -8.54
C LYS A 156 -10.49 -4.03 -8.55
N ALA A 157 -9.27 -3.61 -8.19
CA ALA A 157 -8.84 -2.24 -8.23
C ALA A 157 -7.76 -2.08 -9.30
N PHE A 158 -7.98 -1.19 -10.25
CA PHE A 158 -6.96 -0.75 -11.20
C PHE A 158 -6.62 0.71 -10.92
N GLY A 159 -5.33 1.04 -10.93
CA GLY A 159 -4.84 2.40 -10.77
C GLY A 159 -3.64 2.66 -11.67
N ALA A 160 -3.60 3.81 -12.32
CA ALA A 160 -2.45 4.26 -13.09
C ALA A 160 -2.22 5.75 -12.85
N MET A 161 -0.98 6.13 -12.56
CA MET A 161 -0.54 7.51 -12.40
C MET A 161 0.64 7.79 -13.33
N PHE A 162 0.48 8.79 -14.19
CA PHE A 162 1.54 9.27 -15.08
C PHE A 162 2.00 10.63 -14.59
N THR A 163 3.29 10.78 -14.30
CA THR A 163 3.86 12.04 -13.83
C THR A 163 4.95 12.49 -14.78
N TYR A 164 4.69 13.58 -15.49
CA TYR A 164 5.66 14.25 -16.34
C TYR A 164 6.43 15.29 -15.53
N ALA A 165 7.73 15.10 -15.38
CA ALA A 165 8.64 16.04 -14.71
C ALA A 165 9.38 16.89 -15.76
N LEU A 166 9.49 18.19 -15.50
CA LEU A 166 10.23 19.15 -16.32
C LEU A 166 10.85 20.24 -15.44
N GLY A 167 12.16 20.16 -15.23
CA GLY A 167 12.88 21.11 -14.38
C GLY A 167 12.37 21.08 -12.94
N GLY A 168 11.78 22.18 -12.48
CA GLY A 168 11.16 22.29 -11.16
C GLY A 168 9.70 21.85 -11.10
N HIS A 169 9.08 21.49 -12.22
CA HIS A 169 7.65 21.19 -12.32
C HIS A 169 7.41 19.68 -12.42
N ALA A 170 6.29 19.21 -11.84
CA ALA A 170 5.75 17.90 -12.14
C ALA A 170 4.23 17.98 -12.37
N PHE A 171 3.77 17.34 -13.44
CA PHE A 171 2.36 17.27 -13.83
C PHE A 171 1.90 15.82 -13.80
N GLY A 172 0.96 15.52 -12.90
CA GLY A 172 0.43 14.19 -12.66
C GLY A 172 -0.98 14.03 -13.19
N LEU A 173 -1.25 12.94 -13.92
CA LEU A 173 -2.58 12.48 -14.30
C LEU A 173 -2.82 11.05 -13.81
N GLY A 174 -3.85 10.89 -12.98
CA GLY A 174 -4.21 9.62 -12.36
C GLY A 174 -5.58 9.13 -12.81
N TYR A 175 -5.70 7.83 -13.01
CA TYR A 175 -6.98 7.13 -13.19
C TYR A 175 -7.04 5.95 -12.24
N GLN A 176 -8.20 5.76 -11.60
CA GLN A 176 -8.46 4.64 -10.71
C GLN A 176 -9.88 4.13 -10.92
N SER A 177 -10.06 2.82 -10.89
CA SER A 177 -11.35 2.16 -11.04
C SER A 177 -11.48 1.00 -10.07
N MET A 178 -12.62 0.94 -9.39
CA MET A 178 -13.10 -0.22 -8.66
C MET A 178 -14.10 -0.99 -9.52
N SER A 179 -14.12 -2.31 -9.37
CA SER A 179 -15.14 -3.19 -9.94
C SER A 179 -15.28 -4.46 -9.09
N GLY A 180 -16.41 -5.14 -9.21
CA GLY A 180 -16.77 -6.28 -8.37
C GLY A 180 -17.89 -5.92 -7.41
N ASP A 181 -18.22 -6.83 -6.49
CA ASP A 181 -19.35 -6.60 -5.59
C ASP A 181 -19.08 -5.62 -4.45
N THR A 182 -17.81 -5.25 -4.23
CA THR A 182 -17.35 -4.37 -3.14
C THR A 182 -16.26 -3.37 -3.59
N GLY A 183 -15.98 -2.39 -2.73
CA GLY A 183 -14.85 -1.46 -2.82
C GLY A 183 -13.52 -2.08 -2.37
N TYR A 184 -12.47 -1.26 -2.28
CA TYR A 184 -11.12 -1.75 -1.98
C TYR A 184 -10.98 -2.25 -0.53
N ALA A 185 -10.34 -3.42 -0.37
CA ALA A 185 -10.09 -4.04 0.93
C ALA A 185 -8.71 -3.68 1.48
N TYR A 186 -8.64 -3.24 2.73
CA TYR A 186 -7.40 -2.97 3.48
C TYR A 186 -7.69 -2.96 4.99
N ILE A 187 -6.65 -3.18 5.80
CA ILE A 187 -6.77 -3.19 7.26
C ILE A 187 -7.23 -1.82 7.76
N ASN A 188 -8.15 -1.79 8.71
CA ASN A 188 -8.69 -0.57 9.29
C ASN A 188 -7.57 0.35 9.83
N GLY A 189 -7.66 1.62 9.47
CA GLY A 189 -6.69 2.65 9.86
C GLY A 189 -5.42 2.71 9.00
N THR A 190 -5.12 1.71 8.16
CA THR A 190 -3.96 1.74 7.26
C THR A 190 -4.18 2.66 6.05
N ASP A 191 -3.08 2.96 5.33
CA ASP A 191 -3.13 3.71 4.09
C ASP A 191 -3.30 2.76 2.89
N PRO A 192 -4.42 2.82 2.15
CA PRO A 192 -4.61 1.95 1.00
C PRO A 192 -3.59 2.28 -0.11
N TYR A 193 -3.02 1.26 -0.76
CA TYR A 193 -1.99 1.43 -1.80
C TYR A 193 -2.55 1.84 -3.17
N LEU A 194 -3.40 2.87 -3.16
CA LEU A 194 -4.15 3.38 -4.30
C LEU A 194 -3.51 4.66 -4.85
N VAL A 195 -3.61 4.88 -6.17
CA VAL A 195 -3.00 6.06 -6.81
C VAL A 195 -3.76 7.35 -6.46
N ASN A 196 -5.07 7.26 -6.28
CA ASN A 196 -5.94 8.39 -5.94
C ASN A 196 -6.23 8.49 -4.43
N TYR A 197 -5.53 7.73 -3.58
CA TYR A 197 -5.60 7.95 -2.13
C TYR A 197 -4.99 9.30 -1.77
N VAL A 198 -5.78 10.16 -1.14
CA VAL A 198 -5.40 11.54 -0.77
C VAL A 198 -5.89 11.86 0.64
N GLN A 199 -5.75 13.13 1.06
CA GLN A 199 -5.95 13.57 2.44
C GLN A 199 -7.29 13.19 3.09
N ILE A 200 -8.38 13.12 2.31
CA ILE A 200 -9.73 12.84 2.82
C ILE A 200 -10.29 11.56 2.20
N GLY A 201 -10.38 11.52 0.87
CA GLY A 201 -10.94 10.38 0.14
C GLY A 201 -9.88 9.38 -0.30
N ASP A 202 -10.25 8.10 -0.29
CA ASP A 202 -9.51 7.02 -0.95
C ASP A 202 -10.01 6.72 -2.37
N PHE A 203 -11.20 7.22 -2.73
CA PHE A 203 -11.86 7.03 -4.02
C PHE A 203 -11.97 5.55 -4.39
N ALA A 204 -12.38 4.74 -3.41
CA ALA A 204 -12.38 3.29 -3.48
C ALA A 204 -13.71 2.64 -3.10
N ASN A 205 -14.83 3.36 -3.28
CA ASN A 205 -16.16 2.80 -3.12
C ASN A 205 -16.48 1.78 -4.21
N LYS A 206 -17.57 1.02 -4.03
CA LYS A 206 -18.04 0.07 -5.04
C LYS A 206 -18.29 0.79 -6.37
N ASP A 207 -17.80 0.22 -7.46
CA ASP A 207 -17.92 0.71 -8.84
C ASP A 207 -17.36 2.13 -9.09
N GLU A 208 -16.62 2.69 -8.14
CA GLU A 208 -16.10 4.06 -8.26
C GLU A 208 -15.01 4.17 -9.33
N LYS A 209 -15.16 5.18 -10.19
CA LYS A 209 -14.15 5.60 -11.17
C LYS A 209 -13.72 7.02 -10.83
N SER A 210 -12.43 7.22 -10.65
CA SER A 210 -11.88 8.51 -10.26
C SER A 210 -10.70 8.93 -11.14
N TRP A 211 -10.61 10.24 -11.35
CA TRP A 211 -9.54 10.89 -12.09
C TRP A 211 -8.85 11.90 -11.19
N GLN A 212 -7.54 12.02 -11.32
CA GLN A 212 -6.74 12.97 -10.57
C GLN A 212 -5.90 13.82 -11.52
N ALA A 213 -5.86 15.13 -11.25
CA ALA A 213 -4.83 16.03 -11.76
C ALA A 213 -4.00 16.53 -10.57
N ARG A 214 -2.68 16.49 -10.71
CA ARG A 214 -1.73 16.91 -9.67
C ARG A 214 -0.66 17.81 -10.28
N TYR A 215 -0.28 18.85 -9.54
CA TYR A 215 0.84 19.70 -9.88
C TYR A 215 1.76 19.85 -8.67
N ASP A 216 3.06 19.67 -8.89
CA ASP A 216 4.09 19.88 -7.89
C ASP A 216 5.10 20.90 -8.44
N PHE A 217 5.59 21.78 -7.56
CA PHE A 217 6.64 22.75 -7.88
C PHE A 217 7.75 22.72 -6.83
N ASN A 218 8.98 22.45 -7.28
CA ASN A 218 10.17 22.49 -6.45
C ASN A 218 10.82 23.88 -6.54
N PHE A 219 10.66 24.67 -5.47
CA PHE A 219 11.21 26.01 -5.35
C PHE A 219 12.74 26.09 -5.39
N ALA A 220 13.46 24.97 -5.20
CA ALA A 220 14.91 24.93 -5.42
C ALA A 220 15.29 25.29 -6.87
N SER A 221 14.40 25.04 -7.84
CA SER A 221 14.60 25.44 -9.25
C SER A 221 14.67 26.95 -9.46
N VAL A 222 14.15 27.73 -8.50
CA VAL A 222 14.18 29.20 -8.49
C VAL A 222 15.01 29.75 -7.32
N GLY A 223 15.84 28.91 -6.70
CA GLY A 223 16.78 29.33 -5.66
C GLY A 223 16.21 29.42 -4.24
N ILE A 224 15.08 28.78 -3.95
CA ILE A 224 14.51 28.69 -2.59
C ILE A 224 14.38 27.21 -2.19
N PRO A 225 15.46 26.55 -1.75
CA PRO A 225 15.42 25.15 -1.31
C PRO A 225 14.63 25.00 0.00
N GLY A 226 13.74 24.00 0.08
CA GLY A 226 12.93 23.68 1.25
C GLY A 226 11.88 22.63 0.93
#